data_AF-A0A7K3F3A0-F1
#
_entry.id   AF-A0A7K3F3A0-F1
#
_cell.length_a   1.000
_cell.length_b   1.000
_cell.length_c   1.000
_cell.angle_alpha   90.00
_cell.angle_beta   90.00
_cell.angle_gamma   90.00
#
_symmetry.space_group_name_H-M   'P 1'
#
loop_
_entity.id
_entity.type
_entity.pdbx_description
1 polymer ?
#
loop_
_entity_poly.entity_id
_entity_poly.type
_entity_poly.pdbx_seq_one_letter_code
_entity_poly.pdbx_strand_id
1 'polypeptide(L)' 'MISKDDLRTILAENAGLGPPGELTDDAELVIDSFTLVILQHVLEERHGMVIDPQFDDMAQFTSIDGIHTYLSGVARER' A
#
# COMPACT_ATOMS: atom_id res chain seq x y z
N MET A 1 -12.79 -3.69 1.81
CA MET A 1 -11.44 -4.16 2.16
C MET A 1 -10.68 -4.28 0.85
N ILE A 2 -9.58 -3.56 0.72
CA ILE A 2 -8.75 -3.57 -0.48
C ILE A 2 -8.10 -4.96 -0.66
N SER A 3 -8.02 -5.46 -1.89
CA SER A 3 -7.33 -6.72 -2.17
C SER A 3 -5.82 -6.50 -2.39
N LYS A 4 -5.00 -7.55 -2.26
CA LYS A 4 -3.58 -7.47 -2.62
C LYS A 4 -3.37 -7.13 -4.11
N ASP A 5 -4.27 -7.56 -4.99
CA ASP A 5 -4.20 -7.26 -6.42
C ASP A 5 -4.53 -5.80 -6.73
N ASP A 6 -5.46 -5.20 -5.99
CA ASP A 6 -5.68 -3.75 -6.05
C ASP A 6 -4.43 -3.00 -5.61
N LEU A 7 -3.80 -3.44 -4.52
CA LEU A 7 -2.56 -2.82 -4.02
C LEU A 7 -1.42 -2.90 -5.04
N ARG A 8 -1.23 -4.05 -5.68
CA ARG A 8 -0.26 -4.21 -6.77
C ARG A 8 -0.55 -3.26 -7.92
N THR A 9 -1.81 -3.17 -8.32
CA THR A 9 -2.24 -2.26 -9.39
C THR A 9 -1.92 -0.81 -9.04
N ILE A 10 -2.22 -0.37 -7.81
CA ILE A 10 -1.91 0.98 -7.35
C ILE A 10 -0.41 1.26 -7.42
N LEU A 11 0.41 0.37 -6.86
CA LEU A 11 1.86 0.55 -6.78
C LEU A 11 2.54 0.46 -8.16
N ALA A 12 2.09 -0.44 -9.02
CA ALA A 12 2.63 -0.59 -10.37
C ALA A 12 2.27 0.61 -11.26
N GLU A 13 0.99 1.03 -11.26
CA GLU A 13 0.50 2.08 -12.17
C GLU A 13 0.89 3.49 -11.73
N ASN A 14 0.95 3.75 -10.41
CA ASN A 14 1.06 5.11 -9.88
C ASN A 14 2.42 5.39 -9.23
N ALA A 15 3.10 4.38 -8.70
CA ALA A 15 4.42 4.54 -8.08
C ALA A 15 5.58 4.06 -8.97
N GLY A 16 5.30 3.35 -10.06
CA GLY A 16 6.32 2.91 -11.00
C GLY A 16 7.27 1.84 -10.43
N LEU A 17 6.83 1.07 -9.44
CA LEU A 17 7.62 0.02 -8.78
C LEU A 17 7.83 -1.25 -9.62
N GLY A 18 7.49 -1.22 -10.90
CA GLY A 18 7.52 -2.37 -11.82
C GLY A 18 6.14 -2.91 -12.14
N PRO A 19 6.04 -3.92 -13.01
CA PRO A 19 4.76 -4.50 -13.41
C PRO A 19 4.11 -5.26 -12.24
N PRO A 20 2.77 -5.33 -12.17
CA PRO A 20 2.05 -5.96 -11.05
C PRO A 20 2.48 -7.41 -10.78
N GLY A 21 2.85 -8.17 -11.82
CA GLY A 21 3.27 -9.56 -11.71
C GLY A 21 4.64 -9.78 -11.08
N GLU A 22 5.48 -8.75 -10.99
CA GLU A 22 6.79 -8.81 -10.33
C GLU A 22 6.70 -8.46 -8.83
N LEU A 23 5.58 -7.87 -8.40
CA LEU A 23 5.30 -7.54 -7.00
C LEU A 23 4.68 -8.76 -6.30
N THR A 24 5.49 -9.76 -5.96
CA THR A 24 5.04 -10.90 -5.13
C THR A 24 4.61 -10.42 -3.74
N ASP A 25 3.86 -11.25 -3.02
CA ASP A 25 3.35 -10.96 -1.66
C ASP A 25 4.48 -10.50 -0.70
N ASP A 26 5.66 -11.12 -0.83
CA ASP A 26 6.85 -10.95 -0.01
C ASP A 26 7.99 -10.18 -0.68
N ALA A 27 7.76 -9.63 -1.88
CA ALA A 27 8.77 -8.85 -2.59
C ALA A 27 9.22 -7.65 -1.74
N GLU A 28 10.53 -7.40 -1.69
CA GLU A 28 11.09 -6.25 -0.98
C GLU A 28 10.69 -4.96 -1.70
N LEU A 29 9.95 -4.09 -0.99
CA LEU A 29 9.50 -2.81 -1.50
C LEU A 29 10.25 -1.68 -0.79
N VAL A 30 10.68 -0.70 -1.57
CA VAL A 30 11.18 0.57 -1.07
C VAL A 30 10.10 1.63 -1.28
N ILE A 31 9.37 1.94 -0.21
CA ILE A 31 8.34 2.98 -0.22
C ILE A 31 9.00 4.29 0.23
N ASP A 32 9.26 5.17 -0.73
CA ASP A 32 9.68 6.53 -0.43
C ASP A 32 8.49 7.45 -0.05
N SER A 33 8.80 8.68 0.35
CA SER A 33 7.77 9.65 0.76
C SER A 33 6.81 10.01 -0.36
N PHE A 34 7.26 10.00 -1.62
CA PHE A 34 6.41 10.31 -2.77
C PHE A 34 5.44 9.17 -3.05
N THR A 35 5.95 7.95 -3.07
CA THR A 35 5.18 6.70 -3.22
C THR A 35 4.12 6.57 -2.14
N LEU A 36 4.48 6.91 -0.89
CA LEU A 36 3.53 6.91 0.22
C LEU A 36 2.38 7.90 0.00
N VAL A 37 2.68 9.12 -0.45
CA VAL A 37 1.65 10.13 -0.74
C VAL A 37 0.74 9.68 -1.89
N ILE A 38 1.30 9.08 -2.94
CA ILE A 38 0.52 8.51 -4.04
C ILE A 38 -0.40 7.39 -3.54
N LEU A 39 0.11 6.48 -2.71
CA LEU A 39 -0.69 5.41 -2.12
C LEU A 39 -1.84 5.97 -1.27
N GLN A 40 -1.57 6.96 -0.41
CA GLN A 40 -2.60 7.65 0.38
C GLN A 40 -3.69 8.27 -0.51
N HIS A 41 -3.27 9.02 -1.53
CA HIS A 41 -4.17 9.69 -2.45
C HIS A 41 -5.07 8.70 -3.19
N VAL A 42 -4.50 7.63 -3.75
CA VAL A 42 -5.27 6.63 -4.51
C VAL A 42 -6.19 5.81 -3.61
N LEU A 43 -5.78 5.49 -2.38
CA LEU A 43 -6.62 4.83 -1.39
C LEU A 43 -7.82 5.69 -0.99
N GLU A 44 -7.61 7.00 -0.81
CA GLU A 44 -8.70 7.92 -0.51
C GLU A 44 -9.65 8.06 -1.70
N GLU A 45 -9.12 8.35 -2.90
CA GLU A 45 -9.94 8.60 -4.09
C GLU A 45 -10.73 7.36 -4.56
N ARG A 46 -10.08 6.19 -4.62
CA ARG A 46 -10.67 4.98 -5.20
C ARG A 46 -11.40 4.12 -4.18
N HIS A 47 -10.99 4.17 -2.90
CA HIS A 47 -11.49 3.27 -1.86
C HIS A 47 -12.08 4.00 -0.65
N GLY A 48 -12.04 5.34 -0.60
CA GLY A 48 -12.51 6.12 0.55
C GLY A 48 -11.70 5.87 1.82
N MET A 49 -10.51 5.30 1.69
CA MET A 49 -9.65 4.92 2.80
C MET A 49 -8.59 6.00 3.04
N VAL A 50 -8.76 6.74 4.13
CA VAL A 50 -7.73 7.70 4.60
C VAL A 50 -6.85 6.99 5.61
N ILE A 51 -5.55 6.96 5.33
CA ILE A 51 -4.52 6.37 6.18
C ILE A 51 -3.49 7.43 6.59
N ASP A 52 -2.96 7.31 7.80
CA ASP A 52 -1.90 8.18 8.32
C ASP A 52 -0.88 7.32 9.09
N PRO A 53 -0.06 6.51 8.37
CA PRO A 53 0.88 5.61 9.01
C PRO A 53 1.93 6.38 9.82
N GLN A 54 2.08 6.00 11.08
CA GLN A 54 3.11 6.53 11.96
C GLN A 54 4.44 5.83 11.70
N PHE A 55 5.51 6.33 12.32
CA PHE A 55 6.87 5.79 12.12
C PHE A 55 6.96 4.28 12.39
N ASP A 56 6.26 3.79 13.43
CA ASP A 56 6.25 2.37 13.77
C ASP A 56 5.50 1.52 12.72
N ASP A 57 4.49 2.09 12.05
CA ASP A 57 3.73 1.41 10.99
C ASP A 57 4.55 1.24 9.71
N MET A 58 5.55 2.10 9.48
CA MET A 58 6.41 2.03 8.30
C MET A 58 7.17 0.70 8.18
N ALA A 59 7.36 -0.03 9.27
CA ALA A 59 7.90 -1.39 9.24
C ALA A 59 7.06 -2.34 8.37
N GLN A 60 5.75 -2.07 8.24
CA GLN A 60 4.83 -2.85 7.41
C GLN A 60 4.86 -2.42 5.93
N PHE A 61 5.44 -1.26 5.59
CA PHE A 61 5.50 -0.74 4.23
C PHE A 61 6.74 -1.23 3.46
N THR A 62 7.09 -2.49 3.65
CA THR A 62 8.28 -3.15 3.06
C THR A 62 7.93 -4.32 2.15
N SER A 63 6.64 -4.68 2.08
CA SER A 63 6.11 -5.76 1.23
C SER A 63 4.61 -5.56 0.98
N ILE A 64 4.05 -6.23 -0.02
CA ILE A 64 2.61 -6.23 -0.29
C ILE A 64 1.84 -6.78 0.92
N ASP A 65 2.35 -7.85 1.54
CA ASP A 65 1.73 -8.47 2.72
C ASP A 65 1.71 -7.55 3.94
N GLY A 66 2.81 -6.85 4.18
CA GLY A 66 2.89 -5.88 5.27
C GLY A 66 1.88 -4.75 5.07
N ILE A 67 1.86 -4.13 3.89
CA ILE A 67 0.93 -3.03 3.59
C ILE A 67 -0.52 -3.52 3.67
N HIS A 68 -0.84 -4.69 3.11
CA HIS A 68 -2.19 -5.25 3.19
C HIS A 68 -2.61 -5.54 4.64
N THR A 69 -1.68 -6.00 5.48
CA THR A 69 -1.91 -6.21 6.92
C THR A 69 -2.25 -4.91 7.62
N TYR A 70 -1.46 -3.85 7.38
CA TYR A 70 -1.72 -2.51 7.90
C TYR A 70 -3.12 -2.01 7.49
N LEU A 71 -3.44 -2.05 6.19
CA LEU A 71 -4.71 -1.58 5.66
C LEU A 71 -5.92 -2.37 6.20
N SER A 72 -5.74 -3.67 6.42
CA SER A 72 -6.76 -4.53 7.04
C SER A 72 -6.99 -4.18 8.51
N GLY A 73 -5.93 -3.79 9.23
CA GLY A 73 -6.02 -3.28 10.60
C GLY A 73 -6.83 -1.98 10.66
N VAL A 74 -6.46 -1.00 9.84
CA VAL A 74 -7.15 0.31 9.76
C VAL A 74 -8.63 0.13 9.41
N ALA A 75 -8.95 -0.78 8.47
CA ALA A 75 -10.34 -1.03 8.07
C ALA A 75 -11.21 -1.64 9.19
N ARG A 76 -10.60 -2.28 10.18
CA ARG A 76 -11.31 -2.90 11.33
C ARG A 76 -11.53 -1.92 12.49
N GLU A 77 -10.74 -0.85 12.56
CA GLU A 77 -10.87 0.20 13.57
C GLU A 77 -11.92 1.25 13.22
N ARG A 78 -12.46 1.20 11.99
CA ARG A 78 -13.59 2.01 11.52
C ARG A 78 -14.92 1.28 11.65
#